data_AF-A0A5Q4ZB31-F1
#
_entry.id   AF-A0A5Q4ZB31-F1
#
_cell.length_a   1.000
_cell.length_b   1.000
_cell.length_c   1.000
_cell.angle_alpha   90.00
_cell.angle_beta   90.00
_cell.angle_gamma   90.00
#
_symmetry.space_group_name_H-M   'P 1'
#
loop_
_entity.id
_entity.type
_entity.pdbx_description
1 polymer ?
#
loop_
_entity_poly.entity_id
_entity_poly.type
_entity_poly.pdbx_seq_one_letter_code
_entity_poly.pdbx_strand_id
1 'polypeptide(L)' 'MLATQERALDSTKIDWRNKSHTSASTIKEGVYPATATREDVEKAVRGTFGGRFEHFGDGRFKYIAYTD' A
#
# COMPACT_ATOMS: atom_id res chain seq x y z
N MET A 1 -27.02 2.12 8.23
CA MET A 1 -25.82 1.56 7.55
C MET A 1 -24.76 2.64 7.56
N LEU A 2 -23.64 2.46 8.28
CA LEU A 2 -22.56 3.43 8.28
C LEU A 2 -21.77 3.24 6.97
N ALA A 3 -21.93 4.16 6.02
CA ALA A 3 -20.99 4.26 4.91
C ALA A 3 -19.65 4.67 5.52
N THR A 4 -18.68 3.75 5.58
CA THR A 4 -17.30 4.08 5.96
C THR A 4 -16.76 5.06 4.92
N GLN A 5 -16.80 6.36 5.24
CA GLN A 5 -16.13 7.38 4.44
C GLN A 5 -14.63 7.07 4.49
N GLU A 6 -14.13 6.47 3.41
CA GLU A 6 -12.73 6.08 3.32
C GLU A 6 -11.87 7.34 3.44
N ARG A 7 -10.95 7.36 4.41
CA ARG A 7 -10.05 8.50 4.62
C ARG A 7 -9.32 8.79 3.31
N ALA A 8 -9.33 10.06 2.90
CA ALA A 8 -8.51 10.51 1.79
C ALA A 8 -7.02 10.27 2.09
N LEU A 9 -6.32 9.66 1.14
CA LEU A 9 -4.89 9.41 1.25
C LEU A 9 -4.11 10.71 1.07
N ASP A 10 -3.04 10.85 1.85
CA ASP A 10 -2.18 12.03 1.84
C ASP A 10 -0.97 11.81 0.93
N SER A 11 -0.89 12.51 -0.21
CA SER A 11 0.19 12.33 -1.19
C SER A 11 1.51 13.00 -0.81
N THR A 12 1.58 13.69 0.33
CA THR A 12 2.83 14.29 0.83
C THR A 12 3.68 13.29 1.60
N LYS A 13 3.12 12.12 1.92
CA LYS A 13 3.78 11.01 2.61
C LYS A 13 3.39 9.68 1.98
N ILE A 14 4.07 8.60 2.39
CA ILE A 14 3.67 7.25 2.02
C ILE A 14 2.43 6.91 2.84
N ASP A 15 1.26 6.93 2.21
CA ASP A 15 -0.05 6.70 2.87
C ASP A 15 -0.83 5.66 2.06
N TRP A 16 -1.44 4.70 2.75
CA TRP A 16 -2.14 3.61 2.10
C TRP A 16 -3.29 3.09 2.94
N ARG A 17 -4.16 2.32 2.30
CA ARG A 17 -5.20 1.53 2.95
C ARG A 17 -4.96 0.05 2.67
N ASN A 18 -5.39 -0.77 3.62
CA ASN A 18 -5.39 -2.21 3.48
C ASN A 18 -6.69 -2.65 2.79
N LYS A 19 -6.58 -3.56 1.84
CA LYS A 19 -7.71 -4.26 1.23
C LYS A 19 -7.54 -5.76 1.45
N SER A 20 -8.66 -6.45 1.71
CA SER A 20 -8.69 -7.90 1.78
C SER A 20 -8.19 -8.52 0.47
N HIS A 21 -7.40 -9.57 0.58
CA HIS A 21 -6.93 -10.34 -0.57
C HIS A 21 -7.14 -11.83 -0.32
N THR A 22 -6.22 -12.51 0.37
CA THR A 22 -6.36 -13.91 0.79
C THR A 22 -6.04 -14.04 2.27
N SER A 23 -6.13 -15.25 2.84
CA SER A 23 -5.67 -15.49 4.22
C SER A 23 -4.20 -15.14 4.39
N ALA A 24 -3.36 -15.55 3.43
CA ALA A 24 -1.91 -15.38 3.47
C ALA A 24 -1.39 -14.07 2.83
N SER A 25 -2.26 -13.09 2.55
CA SER A 25 -1.79 -11.80 2.05
C SER A 25 -2.79 -10.66 2.18
N THR A 26 -2.27 -9.44 2.23
CA THR A 26 -3.04 -8.19 2.26
C THR A 26 -2.61 -7.28 1.11
N ILE A 27 -3.58 -6.70 0.40
CA ILE A 27 -3.29 -5.64 -0.58
C ILE A 27 -3.12 -4.32 0.15
N LYS A 28 -2.05 -3.60 -0.16
CA LYS A 28 -1.80 -2.22 0.25
C LYS A 28 -1.86 -1.33 -0.99
N GLU A 29 -2.89 -0.51 -1.05
CA GLU A 29 -3.10 0.45 -2.14
C GLU A 29 -2.92 1.86 -1.59
N GLY A 30 -2.00 2.62 -2.18
CA GLY A 30 -1.56 3.87 -1.59
C GLY A 30 -0.96 4.87 -2.56
N VAL A 31 -0.52 5.98 -1.99
CA VAL A 31 0.16 7.10 -2.64
C VAL A 31 1.54 7.30 -2.02
N TYR A 32 2.43 7.94 -2.75
CA TYR A 32 3.75 8.33 -2.27
C TYR A 32 4.18 9.67 -2.87
N PRO A 33 4.96 10.49 -2.14
CA PRO A 33 5.49 11.73 -2.66
C PRO A 33 6.57 11.46 -3.71
N ALA A 34 6.80 12.41 -4.61
CA ALA A 34 7.83 12.29 -5.66
C ALA A 34 9.25 12.10 -5.11
N THR A 35 9.49 12.42 -3.84
CA THR A 35 10.76 12.22 -3.14
C THR A 35 10.98 10.79 -2.66
N ALA A 36 9.92 9.97 -2.58
CA ALA A 36 10.02 8.59 -2.12
C ALA A 36 10.42 7.66 -3.26
N THR A 37 11.39 6.78 -2.99
CA THR A 37 11.77 5.72 -3.93
C THR A 37 10.85 4.50 -3.79
N ARG A 38 10.93 3.61 -4.77
CA ARG A 38 10.25 2.30 -4.69
C ARG A 38 10.67 1.50 -3.45
N GLU A 39 11.94 1.60 -3.06
CA GLU A 39 12.47 0.92 -1.87
C GLU A 39 11.91 1.52 -0.57
N ASP A 40 11.72 2.85 -0.51
CA ASP A 40 11.09 3.50 0.65
C ASP A 40 9.64 3.04 0.81
N VAL A 41 8.90 2.98 -0.31
CA VAL A 41 7.53 2.47 -0.32
C VAL A 41 7.51 1.00 0.10
N GLU A 42 8.40 0.16 -0.44
CA GLU A 42 8.47 -1.26 -0.08
C GLU A 42 8.77 -1.46 1.41
N LYS A 43 9.74 -0.72 1.97
CA LYS A 43 10.08 -0.79 3.40
C LYS A 43 8.89 -0.42 4.28
N ALA A 44 8.07 0.54 3.86
CA ALA A 44 6.87 0.94 4.60
C ALA A 44 5.74 -0.10 4.54
N VAL A 45 5.61 -0.80 3.41
CA VAL A 45 4.42 -1.63 3.13
C VAL A 45 4.66 -3.12 3.12
N ARG A 46 5.90 -3.60 3.14
CA ARG A 46 6.23 -5.03 3.14
C ARG A 46 5.48 -5.80 4.24
N GLY A 47 5.06 -7.02 3.92
CA GLY A 47 4.56 -7.98 4.90
C GLY A 47 5.71 -8.66 5.63
N THR A 48 5.37 -9.55 6.57
CA THR A 48 6.35 -10.34 7.34
C THR A 48 7.31 -11.08 6.42
N PHE A 49 6.78 -11.71 5.37
CA PHE A 49 7.53 -12.46 4.37
C PHE A 49 7.87 -11.63 3.12
N GLY A 50 7.78 -10.31 3.20
CA GLY A 50 7.93 -9.42 2.06
C GLY A 50 6.63 -9.29 1.26
N GLY A 51 6.74 -9.36 -0.06
CA GLY A 51 5.62 -9.10 -0.96
C GLY A 51 6.07 -8.75 -2.37
N ARG A 52 5.15 -8.19 -3.16
CA ARG A 52 5.45 -7.70 -4.51
C ARG A 52 4.61 -6.47 -4.86
N PHE A 53 5.16 -5.58 -5.66
CA PHE A 53 4.37 -4.56 -6.34
C PHE A 53 3.59 -5.20 -7.49
N GLU A 54 2.27 -5.03 -7.46
CA GLU A 54 1.43 -5.23 -8.64
C GLU A 54 1.45 -3.97 -9.53
N HIS A 55 1.54 -2.79 -8.93
CA HIS A 55 1.69 -1.52 -9.64
C HIS A 55 2.55 -0.53 -8.83
N PHE A 56 3.35 0.26 -9.54
CA PHE A 56 4.14 1.36 -8.98
C PHE A 56 4.39 2.41 -10.07
N GLY A 57 3.83 3.61 -9.92
CA GLY A 57 3.94 4.69 -10.90
C GLY A 57 3.00 5.86 -10.56
N ASP A 58 3.23 7.03 -11.18
CA ASP A 58 2.33 8.19 -11.08
C ASP A 58 1.98 8.61 -9.63
N GLY A 59 2.92 8.43 -8.69
CA GLY A 59 2.71 8.72 -7.27
C GLY A 59 1.74 7.77 -6.55
N ARG A 60 1.44 6.61 -7.16
CA ARG A 60 0.52 5.58 -6.66
C ARG A 60 1.14 4.19 -6.71
N PHE A 61 0.74 3.33 -5.79
CA PHE A 61 1.19 1.95 -5.77
C PHE A 61 0.09 0.99 -5.36
N LYS A 62 0.26 -0.26 -5.79
CA LYS A 62 -0.46 -1.43 -5.29
C LYS A 62 0.56 -2.51 -4.94
N TYR A 63 0.64 -2.88 -3.68
CA TYR A 63 1.56 -3.88 -3.16
C TYR A 63 0.79 -5.04 -2.54
N ILE A 64 1.17 -6.27 -2.87
CA ILE A 64 0.65 -7.47 -2.24
C ILE A 64 1.64 -7.86 -1.15
N ALA A 65 1.30 -7.56 0.10
CA ALA A 65 2.09 -7.93 1.26
C ALA A 65 1.76 -9.36 1.67
N TYR A 66 2.76 -10.24 1.69
CA TYR A 66 2.57 -11.62 2.14
C TYR A 66 2.52 -11.66 3.66
N THR A 67 1.43 -12.20 4.17
CA THR A 67 1.14 -12.44 5.59
C THR A 67 1.07 -13.95 5.82
N ASP A 68 1.01 -14.38 7.08
CA ASP A 68 0.80 -15.78 7.46
C ASP A 68 -0.52 -16.32 6.91
#